data_AF-A0A953E9D8-F1
#
_entry.id   AF-A0A953E9D8-F1
#
_cell.length_a   1.000
_cell.length_b   1.000
_cell.length_c   1.000
_cell.angle_alpha   90.00
_cell.angle_beta   90.00
_cell.angle_gamma   90.00
#
_symmetry.space_group_name_H-M   'P 1'
#
loop_
_entity.id
_entity.type
_entity.pdbx_description
1 polymer ?
#
loop_
_entity_poly.entity_id
_entity_poly.type
_entity_poly.pdbx_seq_one_letter_code
_entity_poly.pdbx_strand_id
1 'polypeptide(L)' 'MQDWQPIETAPRDGRTILAYVPDNAGHAVRQDVIAVHWSGWGGGRWETAWSGARLHARPTHWMPLPDPPKPQPEDGRAP' A
#
# COMPACT_ATOMS: atom_id res chain seq x y z
N MET A 1 1.24 -10.47 -14.15
CA MET A 1 1.59 -9.62 -12.98
C MET A 1 1.57 -8.20 -13.46
N GLN A 2 1.07 -7.26 -12.65
CA GLN A 2 1.13 -5.83 -13.00
C GLN A 2 2.52 -5.32 -12.64
N ASP A 3 3.15 -4.59 -13.53
CA ASP A 3 4.46 -3.97 -13.27
C ASP A 3 4.31 -2.76 -12.34
N TRP A 4 5.40 -2.45 -11.62
CA TRP A 4 5.49 -1.23 -10.83
C TRP A 4 5.41 0.01 -11.72
N GLN A 5 4.62 0.99 -11.30
CA GLN A 5 4.38 2.24 -12.03
C GLN A 5 4.78 3.44 -11.17
N PRO A 6 5.14 4.59 -11.79
CA PRO A 6 5.39 5.83 -11.05
C PRO A 6 4.20 6.23 -10.16
N ILE A 7 4.45 6.67 -8.93
CA ILE A 7 3.39 7.00 -7.96
C ILE A 7 2.42 8.08 -8.45
N GLU A 8 2.85 8.96 -9.36
CA GLU A 8 2.05 10.03 -9.91
C GLU A 8 0.85 9.51 -10.72
N THR A 9 0.95 8.29 -11.26
CA THR A 9 -0.11 7.62 -12.02
C THR A 9 -1.07 6.81 -11.14
N ALA A 10 -0.80 6.74 -9.84
CA ALA A 10 -1.60 5.96 -8.91
C ALA A 10 -3.05 6.49 -8.83
N PRO A 11 -4.04 5.59 -8.68
CA PRO A 11 -5.42 5.99 -8.53
C PRO A 11 -5.60 6.82 -7.25
N ARG A 12 -6.34 7.93 -7.38
CA ARG A 12 -6.70 8.84 -6.28
C ARG A 12 -8.16 8.70 -5.86
N ASP A 13 -8.74 7.55 -6.14
CA ASP A 13 -10.16 7.21 -5.93
C ASP A 13 -10.42 6.51 -4.59
N GLY A 14 -9.40 6.40 -3.73
CA GLY A 14 -9.50 5.78 -2.41
C GLY A 14 -9.25 4.27 -2.40
N ARG A 15 -8.99 3.63 -3.55
CA ARG A 15 -8.60 2.22 -3.56
C ARG A 15 -7.23 1.99 -2.92
N THR A 16 -7.08 0.84 -2.27
CA THR A 16 -5.81 0.40 -1.68
C THR A 16 -4.85 -0.10 -2.77
N ILE A 17 -3.60 0.34 -2.67
CA ILE A 17 -2.49 -0.03 -3.53
C ILE A 17 -1.29 -0.48 -2.69
N LEU A 18 -0.35 -1.18 -3.30
CA LEU A 18 1.00 -1.34 -2.74
C LEU A 18 1.86 -0.18 -3.21
N ALA A 19 2.53 0.49 -2.28
CA ALA A 19 3.44 1.58 -2.57
C ALA A 19 4.87 1.21 -2.15
N TYR A 20 5.83 1.47 -3.02
CA TYR A 20 7.27 1.34 -2.75
C TYR A 20 7.80 2.64 -2.15
N VAL A 21 8.46 2.54 -1.01
CA VAL A 21 8.83 3.69 -0.17
C VAL A 21 10.33 3.62 0.18
N PRO A 22 11.22 4.02 -0.75
CA PRO A 22 12.66 3.89 -0.56
C PRO A 22 13.23 4.85 0.50
N ASP A 23 12.51 5.91 0.81
CA ASP A 23 12.88 6.92 1.82
C ASP A 23 12.35 6.51 3.21
N ASN A 24 13.19 6.63 4.24
CA ASN A 24 12.81 6.32 5.62
C ASN A 24 12.15 7.50 6.35
N ALA A 25 12.05 8.69 5.74
CA ALA A 25 11.47 9.90 6.34
C ALA A 25 11.98 10.21 7.76
N GLY A 26 13.23 9.83 8.06
CA GLY A 26 13.83 10.00 9.39
C GLY A 26 13.39 8.97 10.45
N HIS A 27 12.65 7.93 10.08
CA HIS A 27 12.32 6.81 10.97
C HIS A 27 13.47 5.81 11.07
N ALA A 28 13.63 5.23 12.27
CA ALA A 28 14.67 4.23 12.55
C ALA A 28 14.49 2.93 11.74
N VAL A 29 13.28 2.67 11.24
CA VAL A 29 12.95 1.49 10.45
C VAL A 29 12.46 1.92 9.07
N ARG A 30 13.13 1.40 8.03
CA ARG A 30 12.71 1.55 6.64
C ARG A 30 11.55 0.60 6.35
N GLN A 31 10.53 1.09 5.66
CA GLN A 31 9.46 0.25 5.12
C GLN A 31 9.59 0.23 3.60
N ASP A 32 10.01 -0.89 3.02
CA ASP A 32 10.20 -0.96 1.57
C ASP A 32 8.87 -0.90 0.81
N VAL A 33 7.85 -1.62 1.30
CA VAL A 33 6.53 -1.69 0.66
C VAL A 33 5.44 -1.57 1.72
N ILE A 34 4.44 -0.72 1.47
CA ILE A 34 3.29 -0.48 2.37
C ILE A 34 2.00 -0.49 1.56
N ALA A 35 0.92 -1.06 2.13
CA ALA A 35 -0.43 -0.88 1.62
C ALA A 35 -0.98 0.50 2.01
N VAL A 36 -1.36 1.31 1.02
CA VAL A 36 -1.83 2.69 1.20
C VAL A 36 -3.05 2.99 0.34
N HIS A 37 -3.78 4.04 0.67
CA HIS A 37 -4.85 4.58 -0.16
C HIS A 37 -4.78 6.10 -0.20
N TRP A 38 -5.38 6.70 -1.24
CA TRP A 38 -5.47 8.15 -1.35
C TRP A 38 -6.69 8.66 -0.58
N SER A 39 -6.47 9.65 0.28
CA SER A 39 -7.49 10.36 1.04
C SER A 39 -7.60 11.79 0.52
N GLY A 40 -8.81 12.23 0.16
CA GLY A 40 -9.08 13.61 -0.27
C GLY A 40 -8.98 14.66 0.86
N TRP A 41 -8.79 14.22 2.11
CA TRP A 41 -8.79 15.13 3.25
C TRP A 41 -7.54 16.04 3.25
N GLY A 42 -7.72 17.30 3.62
CA GLY A 42 -6.63 18.28 3.72
C GLY A 42 -5.92 18.59 2.39
N GLY A 43 -6.63 18.48 1.25
CA GLY A 43 -6.06 18.75 -0.09
C GLY A 43 -5.43 17.53 -0.76
N GLY A 44 -5.55 16.34 -0.16
CA GLY A 44 -5.09 15.09 -0.74
C GLY A 44 -3.80 14.56 -0.10
N ARG A 45 -3.83 13.32 0.37
CA ARG A 45 -2.64 12.63 0.91
C ARG A 45 -2.73 11.12 0.77
N TRP A 46 -1.57 10.47 0.85
CA TRP A 46 -1.48 9.03 1.08
C TRP A 46 -1.65 8.71 2.57
N GLU A 47 -2.43 7.68 2.86
CA GLU A 47 -2.66 7.13 4.19
C GLU A 47 -2.41 5.62 4.21
N THR A 48 -1.94 5.11 5.34
CA THR A 48 -1.79 3.65 5.54
C THR A 48 -3.16 2.97 5.48
N ALA A 49 -3.24 1.82 4.83
CA ALA A 49 -4.50 1.08 4.71
C ALA A 49 -4.98 0.48 6.06
N TRP A 50 -4.06 0.27 7.00
CA TRP A 50 -4.38 -0.30 8.32
C TRP A 50 -5.01 0.71 9.28
N SER A 51 -4.45 1.92 9.39
CA SER A 51 -4.84 2.88 10.43
C SER A 51 -5.38 4.21 9.91
N GLY A 52 -5.31 4.47 8.59
CA GLY A 52 -5.59 5.80 8.04
C GLY A 52 -4.54 6.85 8.47
N ALA A 53 -3.43 6.41 9.05
CA ALA A 53 -2.36 7.32 9.44
C ALA A 53 -1.73 7.92 8.18
N ARG A 54 -1.46 9.22 8.21
CA ARG A 54 -0.76 9.90 7.12
C ARG A 54 0.58 9.21 6.88
N LEU A 55 0.86 8.91 5.61
CA LEU A 55 2.17 8.44 5.22
C LEU A 55 3.16 9.62 5.28
N HIS A 56 4.15 9.51 6.15
CA HIS A 56 5.21 10.52 6.29
C HIS A 56 6.31 10.38 5.24
N ALA A 57 6.52 9.16 4.76
CA ALA A 57 7.48 8.87 3.71
C ALA A 57 6.90 9.09 2.31
N ARG A 58 7.80 9.29 1.35
CA ARG A 58 7.45 9.59 -0.04
C ARG A 58 7.48 8.31 -0.86
N PRO A 59 6.32 7.75 -1.22
CA PRO A 59 6.29 6.62 -2.14
C PRO A 59 6.77 7.07 -3.52
N THR A 60 7.48 6.21 -4.24
CA THR A 60 7.98 6.52 -5.58
C THR A 60 7.30 5.68 -6.66
N HIS A 61 6.88 4.47 -6.32
CA HIS A 61 6.22 3.56 -7.24
C HIS A 61 5.03 2.88 -6.59
N TRP A 62 4.11 2.38 -7.40
CA TRP A 62 2.97 1.61 -6.95
C TRP A 62 2.66 0.42 -7.85
N MET A 63 1.90 -0.51 -7.31
CA MET A 63 1.18 -1.52 -8.07
C MET A 63 -0.18 -1.78 -7.40
N PRO A 64 -1.20 -2.28 -8.12
CA PRO A 64 -2.43 -2.73 -7.47
C PRO A 64 -2.12 -3.88 -6.51
N LEU A 65 -3.02 -4.11 -5.54
CA LEU A 65 -2.96 -5.33 -4.75
C LEU A 65 -3.07 -6.55 -5.69
N PRO A 66 -2.19 -7.56 -5.54
CA PRO A 66 -2.37 -8.81 -6.24
C PRO A 66 -3.66 -9.48 -5.76
N ASP A 67 -4.22 -10.35 -6.60
CA ASP A 67 -5.34 -11.19 -6.17
C ASP A 67 -4.93 -11.98 -4.92
N PRO A 68 -5.85 -12.14 -3.95
CA PRO A 68 -5.56 -12.96 -2.79
C PRO A 68 -5.17 -14.37 -3.24
N PRO A 69 -4.28 -15.05 -2.49
CA PRO A 69 -3.98 -16.43 -2.78
C PRO A 69 -5.26 -17.25 -2.75
N LYS A 70 -5.33 -18.30 -3.57
CA LYS A 70 -6.44 -19.26 -3.48
C LYS A 70 -6.44 -19.83 -2.06
N PRO A 71 -7.63 -20.07 -1.45
CA PRO A 71 -7.70 -20.77 -0.18
C PRO A 71 -6.87 -22.05 -0.28
N GLN A 72 -5.89 -22.19 0.61
CA GLN A 72 -5.23 -23.47 0.76
C GLN A 72 -6.29 -24.45 1.27
N PRO A 73 -6.34 -25.70 0.77
CA PRO A 73 -7.18 -26.72 1.40
C PRO A 73 -6.85 -26.69 2.89
N GLU A 74 -7.85 -26.44 3.73
CA GLU A 74 -7.64 -26.37 5.17
C GLU A 74 -6.92 -27.66 5.59
N ASP A 75 -5.73 -27.52 6.19
CA ASP A 75 -4.98 -28.65 6.73
C ASP A 75 -5.79 -29.23 7.90
N GLY A 76 -6.74 -30.10 7.58
CA GLY A 76 -7.34 -31.13 8.44
C GLY A 76 -7.88 -30.71 9.81
N ARG A 77 -7.99 -29.43 10.14
CA ARG A 77 -8.48 -29.01 11.45
C ARG A 77 -10.00 -28.99 11.42
N ALA A 78 -10.56 -30.14 11.76
CA ALA A 78 -11.98 -30.31 12.04
C ALA A 78 -12.47 -29.24 13.05
N PRO A 79 -13.76 -28.84 12.95
CA PRO A 79 -14.39 -27.86 13.84
C PRO A 79 -14.34 -28.25 15.33
#